data_AF-A0AAW1P3X7-F1
#
_entry.id   AF-A0AAW1P3X7-F1
#
_cell.length_a   1.000
_cell.length_b   1.000
_cell.length_c   1.000
_cell.angle_alpha   90.00
_cell.angle_beta   90.00
_cell.angle_gamma   90.00
#
_symmetry.space_group_name_H-M   'P 1'
#
loop_
_entity.id
_entity.type
_entity.pdbx_description
1 polymer ?
#
loop_
_entity_poly.entity_id
_entity_poly.type
_entity_poly.pdbx_seq_one_letter_code
_entity_poly.pdbx_strand_id
1 'polypeptide(L)'
;MWRFLEALLFALAGSPSDSRCTPMQYAARAMCSSAASTPIYGACILERSPVIVPDEPAWENEYLTWREQLQQRYYKEYPPQFLAGKGAQQDEAEQDTRTQFQPAPRITEADHNNDRKSLWRKLDQRLYLLVKERGAGSWRFPQQQHREGESIRQTIERAIGQRALVIPGKVALESLAPPH
;
A
#
# COMPACT_ATOMS: atom_id res chain seq x y z
N MET A 1 7.57 -51.97 56.58
CA MET A 1 7.72 -52.40 55.19
C MET A 1 9.13 -52.01 54.75
N TRP A 2 9.93 -53.03 54.40
CA TRP A 2 11.27 -53.04 53.78
C TRP A 2 11.86 -51.67 53.36
N ARG A 3 13.10 -51.26 53.71
CA ARG A 3 14.40 -51.97 53.68
C ARG A 3 14.61 -52.81 52.41
N PHE A 4 14.90 -52.15 51.29
CA PHE A 4 15.83 -52.61 50.26
C PHE A 4 16.54 -51.35 49.76
N LEU A 5 17.74 -51.10 50.27
CA LEU A 5 19.00 -51.36 49.58
C LEU A 5 19.17 -50.39 48.41
N GLU A 6 20.06 -49.42 48.55
CA GLU A 6 21.50 -49.60 48.23
C GLU A 6 21.65 -49.91 46.74
N ALA A 7 22.44 -49.17 45.98
CA ALA A 7 23.83 -48.91 46.32
C ALA A 7 24.42 -47.88 45.37
N LEU A 8 25.54 -47.29 45.82
CA LEU A 8 26.74 -47.01 45.03
C LEU A 8 26.53 -46.30 43.69
N LEU A 9 27.03 -45.08 43.47
CA LEU A 9 28.47 -44.76 43.49
C LEU A 9 28.54 -43.22 43.49
N PHE A 10 29.13 -42.58 44.51
CA PHE A 10 30.47 -41.97 44.42
C PHE A 10 30.63 -41.08 43.15
N ALA A 11 30.94 -39.79 43.20
CA ALA A 11 31.61 -39.04 44.25
C ALA A 11 31.50 -37.54 43.99
N LEU A 12 31.57 -36.80 45.10
CA LEU A 12 31.92 -35.38 45.20
C LEU A 12 33.21 -35.07 44.45
N ALA A 13 33.24 -33.96 43.68
CA ALA A 13 34.35 -33.01 43.70
C ALA A 13 34.04 -31.75 42.86
N GLY A 14 34.06 -30.59 43.52
CA GLY A 14 34.72 -29.39 42.98
C GLY A 14 33.96 -28.50 41.99
N SER A 15 33.51 -27.35 42.49
CA SER A 15 33.47 -26.08 41.73
C SER A 15 34.91 -25.69 41.33
N PRO A 16 35.15 -25.13 40.13
CA PRO A 16 35.29 -23.67 40.05
C PRO A 16 34.70 -23.04 38.76
N SER A 17 34.40 -21.75 38.89
CA SER A 17 34.24 -20.77 37.83
C SER A 17 35.26 -20.91 36.70
N ASP A 18 34.80 -20.89 35.44
CA ASP A 18 35.63 -20.34 34.37
C ASP A 18 34.77 -19.84 33.19
N SER A 19 34.68 -18.52 33.11
CA SER A 19 34.11 -17.76 32.01
C SER A 19 34.99 -17.93 30.78
N ARG A 20 34.61 -18.81 29.85
CA ARG A 20 35.20 -18.84 28.51
C ARG A 20 34.11 -18.82 27.46
N CYS A 21 33.96 -17.65 26.84
CA CYS A 21 33.24 -17.46 25.59
C CYS A 21 33.66 -18.54 24.59
N THR A 22 32.75 -19.43 24.24
CA THR A 22 32.90 -20.22 23.02
C THR A 22 32.85 -19.24 21.85
N PRO A 23 33.88 -19.16 20.98
CA PRO A 23 33.73 -18.39 19.76
C PRO A 23 32.57 -19.02 18.98
N MET A 24 31.60 -18.18 18.66
CA MET A 24 30.51 -18.48 17.74
C MET A 24 31.15 -19.03 16.46
N GLN A 25 31.15 -20.36 16.31
CA GLN A 25 31.59 -21.00 15.08
C GLN A 25 30.57 -20.60 14.03
N TYR A 26 30.88 -19.53 13.30
CA TYR A 26 30.27 -19.28 12.01
C TYR A 26 30.68 -20.45 11.12
N ALA A 27 29.85 -21.49 11.12
CA ALA A 27 29.88 -22.49 10.09
C ALA A 27 29.52 -21.78 8.78
N ALA A 28 30.54 -21.31 8.08
CA ALA A 28 30.43 -20.92 6.69
C ALA A 28 30.08 -22.19 5.92
N ARG A 29 28.77 -22.47 5.80
CA ARG A 29 28.25 -23.41 4.82
C ARG A 29 28.52 -22.81 3.44
N ALA A 30 29.69 -23.06 2.90
CA ALA A 30 29.94 -22.94 1.48
C ALA A 30 29.14 -24.05 0.77
N MET A 31 27.86 -23.78 0.51
CA MET A 31 27.07 -24.61 -0.40
C MET A 31 27.43 -24.19 -1.82
N CYS A 32 28.37 -24.91 -2.42
CA CYS A 32 28.48 -24.97 -3.87
C CYS A 32 27.33 -25.85 -4.36
N SER A 33 26.15 -25.26 -4.56
CA SER A 33 25.07 -25.89 -5.31
C SER A 33 25.37 -25.71 -6.79
N SER A 34 25.36 -26.81 -7.55
CA SER A 34 25.37 -26.82 -9.01
C SER A 34 24.53 -25.66 -9.57
N ALA A 35 25.08 -24.88 -10.50
CA ALA A 35 24.47 -23.68 -11.06
C ALA A 35 23.18 -23.99 -11.84
N ALA A 36 22.08 -24.25 -11.13
CA ALA A 36 20.74 -24.15 -11.67
C ALA A 36 20.45 -22.67 -11.80
N SER A 37 20.38 -22.16 -13.03
CA SER A 37 19.92 -20.81 -13.34
C SER A 37 18.53 -20.61 -12.72
N THR A 38 18.46 -19.84 -11.63
CA THR A 38 17.17 -19.48 -11.05
C THR A 38 16.49 -18.51 -12.02
N PRO A 39 15.29 -18.83 -12.52
CA PRO A 39 14.61 -17.95 -13.45
C PRO A 39 14.33 -16.60 -12.79
N ILE A 40 14.72 -15.52 -13.45
CA ILE A 40 14.43 -14.15 -13.01
C ILE A 40 12.96 -13.85 -13.32
N TYR A 41 12.28 -13.19 -12.38
CA TYR A 41 10.90 -12.73 -12.56
C TYR A 41 10.83 -11.22 -12.49
N GLY A 42 10.10 -10.62 -13.44
CA GLY A 42 9.65 -9.24 -13.35
C GLY A 42 8.26 -9.20 -12.73
N ALA A 43 8.07 -8.44 -11.66
CA ALA A 43 6.79 -8.23 -11.01
C ALA A 43 6.49 -6.73 -10.87
N CYS A 44 5.21 -6.36 -10.88
CA CYS A 44 4.79 -4.97 -10.66
C CYS A 44 3.69 -4.86 -9.61
N ILE A 45 3.74 -3.76 -8.86
CA ILE A 45 2.66 -3.35 -7.98
C ILE A 45 1.96 -2.17 -8.66
N LEU A 46 0.71 -2.36 -9.03
CA LEU A 46 -0.12 -1.31 -9.61
C LEU A 46 -0.99 -0.74 -8.50
N GLU A 47 -0.82 0.55 -8.22
CA GLU A 47 -1.62 1.28 -7.25
C GLU A 47 -2.57 2.28 -7.93
N ARG A 48 -3.75 2.46 -7.34
CA ARG A 48 -4.64 3.60 -7.59
C ARG A 48 -4.52 4.54 -6.40
N SER A 49 -4.10 5.79 -6.63
CA SER A 49 -4.03 6.84 -5.61
C SER A 49 -5.42 7.23 -5.09
N PRO A 50 -5.55 7.69 -3.83
CA PRO A 50 -6.82 8.16 -3.32
C PRO A 50 -7.30 9.38 -4.12
N VAL A 51 -8.60 9.39 -4.45
CA VAL A 51 -9.28 10.46 -5.18
C VAL A 51 -9.81 11.51 -4.23
N ILE A 52 -10.29 11.08 -3.06
CA ILE A 52 -10.75 11.97 -1.98
C ILE A 52 -9.77 11.90 -0.82
N VAL A 53 -9.74 12.97 -0.02
CA VAL A 53 -8.96 13.03 1.22
C VAL A 53 -9.55 12.02 2.22
N PRO A 54 -8.74 11.23 2.96
CA PRO A 54 -9.24 10.32 3.99
C PRO A 54 -9.95 11.05 5.12
N ASP A 55 -10.86 10.35 5.79
CA ASP A 55 -11.58 10.90 6.94
C ASP A 55 -10.61 11.17 8.10
N GLU A 56 -10.71 12.35 8.69
CA GLU A 56 -9.94 12.73 9.87
C GLU A 56 -10.33 11.85 11.07
N PRO A 57 -9.37 11.31 11.84
CA PRO A 57 -9.67 10.49 13.01
C PRO A 57 -10.41 11.32 14.08
N ALA A 58 -11.21 10.65 14.92
CA ALA A 58 -12.10 11.31 15.88
C ALA A 58 -11.40 12.33 16.80
N TRP A 59 -10.22 12.01 17.31
CA TRP A 59 -9.44 12.92 18.17
C TRP A 59 -8.96 14.17 17.42
N GLU A 60 -8.68 14.05 16.11
CA GLU A 60 -8.25 15.18 15.29
C GLU A 60 -9.45 16.12 15.07
N ASN A 61 -10.64 15.57 14.84
CA ASN A 61 -11.87 16.37 14.78
C ASN A 61 -12.13 17.14 16.08
N GLU A 62 -11.96 16.51 17.25
CA GLU A 62 -12.08 17.19 18.55
C GLU A 62 -11.06 18.34 18.69
N TYR A 63 -9.81 18.09 18.30
CA TYR A 63 -8.78 19.11 18.32
C TYR A 63 -9.06 20.25 17.33
N LEU A 64 -9.48 19.92 16.11
CA LEU A 64 -9.77 20.89 15.05
C LEU A 64 -10.95 21.78 15.43
N THR A 65 -12.03 21.18 15.97
CA THR A 65 -13.20 21.93 16.45
C THR A 65 -12.83 22.85 17.60
N TRP A 66 -12.02 22.39 18.57
CA TRP A 66 -11.50 23.25 19.64
C TRP A 66 -10.61 24.39 19.11
N ARG A 67 -9.69 24.08 18.17
CA ARG A 67 -8.84 25.08 17.53
C ARG A 67 -9.66 26.13 16.77
N GLU A 68 -10.70 25.69 16.08
CA GLU A 68 -11.62 26.57 15.37
C GLU A 68 -12.40 27.47 16.34
N GLN A 69 -12.90 26.92 17.45
CA GLN A 69 -13.59 27.72 18.49
C GLN A 69 -12.66 28.80 19.07
N LEU A 70 -11.40 28.46 19.34
CA LEU A 70 -10.41 29.43 19.78
C LEU A 70 -10.14 30.48 18.70
N GLN A 71 -9.95 30.04 17.45
CA GLN A 71 -9.72 30.93 16.34
C GLN A 71 -10.89 31.90 16.17
N GLN A 72 -12.13 31.43 16.26
CA GLN A 72 -13.35 32.26 16.20
C GLN A 72 -13.38 33.28 17.34
N ARG A 73 -13.04 32.89 18.58
CA ARG A 73 -12.99 33.79 19.74
C ARG A 73 -12.00 34.94 19.55
N TYR A 74 -10.87 34.67 18.90
CA TYR A 74 -9.83 35.65 18.65
C TYR A 74 -9.82 36.15 17.19
N TYR A 75 -10.85 35.82 16.41
CA TYR A 75 -10.90 36.16 15.00
C TYR A 75 -11.14 37.66 14.86
N LYS A 76 -10.41 38.28 13.93
CA LYS A 76 -10.59 39.70 13.62
C LYS A 76 -11.76 39.83 12.64
N GLU A 77 -12.88 40.36 13.11
CA GLU A 77 -13.98 40.72 12.22
C GLU A 77 -13.54 41.90 11.33
N TYR A 78 -13.70 41.71 10.01
CA TYR A 78 -13.43 42.77 9.05
C TYR A 78 -14.66 43.66 8.91
N PRO A 79 -14.49 44.99 8.84
CA PRO A 79 -15.61 45.91 8.64
C PRO A 79 -16.39 45.55 7.37
N PRO A 80 -17.74 45.59 7.40
CA PRO A 80 -18.56 45.18 6.26
C PRO A 80 -18.29 46.02 5.01
N GLN A 81 -17.89 47.29 5.17
CA GLN A 81 -17.46 48.16 4.06
C GLN A 81 -16.27 47.60 3.24
N PHE A 82 -15.42 46.77 3.83
CA PHE A 82 -14.31 46.12 3.13
C PHE A 82 -14.79 44.91 2.31
N LEU A 83 -15.85 44.25 2.77
CA LEU A 83 -16.46 43.09 2.13
C LEU A 83 -17.50 43.50 1.07
N ALA A 84 -18.23 44.59 1.31
CA ALA A 84 -19.30 45.13 0.47
C ALA A 84 -18.77 45.94 -0.73
N GLY A 85 -17.75 45.43 -1.42
CA GLY A 85 -17.25 46.03 -2.66
C GLY A 85 -18.24 45.86 -3.82
N LYS A 86 -17.99 46.56 -4.94
CA LYS A 86 -18.85 46.56 -6.15
C LYS A 86 -19.16 45.16 -6.74
N GLY A 87 -18.39 44.12 -6.38
CA GLY A 87 -18.63 42.71 -6.73
C GLY A 87 -19.60 41.97 -5.80
N ALA A 88 -19.77 42.43 -4.55
CA ALA A 88 -20.59 41.75 -3.54
C ALA A 88 -22.09 41.67 -3.92
N GLN A 89 -22.61 42.64 -4.68
CA GLN A 89 -24.00 42.62 -5.15
C GLN A 89 -24.23 41.64 -6.33
N GLN A 90 -23.19 41.32 -7.11
CA GLN A 90 -23.26 40.27 -8.12
C GLN A 90 -23.14 38.88 -7.47
N ASP A 91 -22.36 38.79 -6.38
CA ASP A 91 -22.21 37.57 -5.61
C ASP A 91 -23.52 37.11 -4.98
N GLU A 92 -24.39 38.01 -4.47
CA GLU A 92 -25.67 37.61 -3.84
C GLU A 92 -26.62 36.86 -4.78
N ALA A 93 -26.72 37.28 -6.06
CA ALA A 93 -27.55 36.60 -7.06
C ALA A 93 -26.97 35.25 -7.50
N GLU A 94 -25.63 35.11 -7.51
CA GLU A 94 -24.97 33.81 -7.71
C GLU A 94 -25.02 32.93 -6.45
N GLN A 95 -25.11 33.53 -5.26
CA GLN A 95 -25.15 32.86 -3.97
C GLN A 95 -26.39 31.97 -3.84
N ASP A 96 -27.55 32.43 -4.29
CA ASP A 96 -28.78 31.63 -4.28
C ASP A 96 -28.65 30.32 -5.09
N THR A 97 -27.86 30.33 -6.16
CA THR A 97 -27.56 29.13 -6.96
C THR A 97 -26.48 28.24 -6.34
N ARG A 98 -25.46 28.84 -5.69
CA ARG A 98 -24.38 28.13 -4.99
C ARG A 98 -24.82 27.48 -3.67
N THR A 99 -25.78 28.08 -2.97
CA THR A 99 -26.26 27.59 -1.66
C THR A 99 -26.96 26.23 -1.76
N GLN A 100 -27.37 25.83 -2.97
CA GLN A 100 -28.01 24.54 -3.23
C GLN A 100 -27.04 23.42 -3.61
N PHE A 101 -25.73 23.66 -3.64
CA PHE A 101 -24.77 22.62 -4.00
C PHE A 101 -24.71 21.55 -2.90
N GLN A 102 -25.22 20.35 -3.22
CA GLN A 102 -25.06 19.18 -2.39
C GLN A 102 -23.92 18.33 -2.96
N PRO A 103 -22.82 18.13 -2.19
CA PRO A 103 -21.73 17.29 -2.65
C PRO A 103 -22.20 15.84 -2.80
N ALA A 104 -21.62 15.13 -3.77
CA ALA A 104 -21.86 13.71 -3.94
C ALA A 104 -21.43 12.91 -2.69
N PRO A 105 -22.12 11.80 -2.37
CA PRO A 105 -21.75 10.98 -1.23
C PRO A 105 -20.35 10.39 -1.40
N ARG A 106 -19.61 10.29 -0.29
CA ARG A 106 -18.27 9.68 -0.27
C ARG A 106 -18.30 8.17 -0.50
N ILE A 107 -19.40 7.53 -0.09
CA ILE A 107 -19.64 6.09 -0.27
C ILE A 107 -20.30 5.87 -1.63
N THR A 108 -19.70 5.01 -2.44
CA THR A 108 -20.20 4.68 -3.78
C THR A 108 -21.02 3.39 -3.79
N GLU A 109 -21.76 3.12 -4.87
CA GLU A 109 -22.43 1.83 -5.07
C GLU A 109 -21.44 0.64 -5.07
N ALA A 110 -20.22 0.85 -5.54
CA ALA A 110 -19.14 -0.15 -5.52
C ALA A 110 -18.66 -0.46 -4.09
N ASP A 111 -18.76 0.51 -3.17
CA ASP A 111 -18.48 0.30 -1.74
C ASP A 111 -19.56 -0.54 -1.08
N HIS A 112 -20.84 -0.21 -1.35
CA HIS A 112 -21.97 -0.99 -0.85
C HIS A 112 -21.93 -2.46 -1.29
N ASN A 113 -21.62 -2.69 -2.57
CA ASN A 113 -21.55 -4.04 -3.15
C ASN A 113 -20.19 -4.74 -2.90
N ASN A 114 -19.23 -4.05 -2.28
CA ASN A 114 -17.84 -4.50 -2.10
C ASN A 114 -17.21 -5.01 -3.41
N ASP A 115 -17.44 -4.30 -4.52
CA ASP A 115 -16.91 -4.70 -5.82
C ASP A 115 -15.39 -4.49 -5.88
N ARG A 116 -14.65 -5.60 -5.84
CA ARG A 116 -13.18 -5.61 -5.87
C ARG A 116 -12.60 -5.47 -7.28
N LYS A 117 -13.43 -5.50 -8.32
CA LYS A 117 -13.00 -5.31 -9.72
C LYS A 117 -13.12 -3.86 -10.16
N SER A 118 -14.04 -3.10 -9.57
CA SER A 118 -14.19 -1.67 -9.83
C SER A 118 -13.08 -0.84 -9.18
N LEU A 119 -12.67 0.24 -9.87
CA LEU A 119 -11.77 1.26 -9.34
C LEU A 119 -12.50 2.30 -8.48
N TRP A 120 -13.84 2.37 -8.55
CA TRP A 120 -14.66 3.37 -7.86
C TRP A 120 -14.96 3.02 -6.40
N ARG A 121 -14.35 1.96 -5.86
CA ARG A 121 -14.48 1.55 -4.46
C ARG A 121 -13.39 2.19 -3.59
N LYS A 122 -13.69 2.65 -2.38
CA LYS A 122 -12.76 3.26 -1.43
C LYS A 122 -11.97 4.41 -2.04
N LEU A 123 -12.67 5.49 -2.37
CA LEU A 123 -12.05 6.65 -3.02
C LEU A 123 -11.00 7.33 -2.12
N ASP A 124 -11.10 7.16 -0.81
CA ASP A 124 -10.23 7.68 0.23
C ASP A 124 -8.93 6.87 0.44
N GLN A 125 -8.89 5.63 -0.04
CA GLN A 125 -7.78 4.70 0.18
C GLN A 125 -7.01 4.40 -1.11
N ARG A 126 -5.76 3.93 -0.94
CA ARG A 126 -4.97 3.34 -2.02
C ARG A 126 -5.48 1.93 -2.32
N LEU A 127 -5.70 1.63 -3.58
CA LEU A 127 -6.01 0.26 -4.04
C LEU A 127 -4.82 -0.36 -4.73
N TYR A 128 -4.65 -1.66 -4.57
CA TYR A 128 -3.61 -2.44 -5.23
C TYR A 128 -4.20 -3.53 -6.11
N LEU A 129 -3.66 -3.69 -7.32
CA LEU A 129 -4.08 -4.77 -8.22
C LEU A 129 -3.47 -6.11 -7.78
N LEU A 130 -4.34 -7.08 -7.51
CA LEU A 130 -3.97 -8.47 -7.32
C LEU A 130 -4.64 -9.33 -8.39
N VAL A 131 -3.89 -10.32 -8.89
CA VAL A 131 -4.36 -11.24 -9.91
C VAL A 131 -4.37 -12.65 -9.34
N LYS A 132 -5.44 -13.39 -9.60
CA LYS A 132 -5.56 -14.81 -9.26
C LYS A 132 -5.23 -15.65 -10.48
N GLU A 133 -4.27 -16.55 -10.34
CA GLU A 133 -3.89 -17.47 -11.41
C GLU A 133 -4.91 -18.61 -11.53
N ARG A 134 -5.31 -18.95 -12.76
CA ARG A 134 -6.18 -20.09 -13.02
C ARG A 134 -5.40 -21.38 -12.72
N GLY A 135 -5.85 -22.16 -11.74
CA GLY A 135 -5.24 -23.43 -11.35
C GLY A 135 -4.45 -23.40 -10.05
N ALA A 136 -3.66 -22.34 -9.79
CA ALA A 136 -2.86 -22.25 -8.55
C ALA A 136 -3.66 -21.74 -7.34
N GLY A 137 -4.76 -21.01 -7.57
CA GLY A 137 -5.65 -20.52 -6.51
C GLY A 137 -5.08 -19.40 -5.62
N SER A 138 -3.78 -19.13 -5.69
CA SER A 138 -3.09 -18.08 -4.93
C SER A 138 -3.24 -16.70 -5.58
N TRP A 139 -3.34 -15.67 -4.74
CA TRP A 139 -3.31 -14.27 -5.15
C TRP A 139 -1.87 -13.80 -5.25
N ARG A 140 -1.50 -13.18 -6.36
CA ARG A 140 -0.17 -12.64 -6.58
C ARG A 140 -0.23 -11.32 -7.33
N PHE A 141 0.82 -10.52 -7.20
CA PHE A 141 1.02 -9.39 -8.09
C PHE A 141 1.23 -9.87 -9.53
N PRO A 142 0.85 -9.06 -10.54
CA PRO A 142 1.19 -9.36 -11.92
C PRO A 142 2.70 -9.55 -12.05
N GLN A 143 3.11 -10.77 -12.38
CA GLN A 143 4.50 -11.14 -12.55
C GLN A 143 4.70 -12.15 -13.67
N GLN A 144 5.85 -12.11 -14.31
CA GLN A 144 6.19 -13.02 -15.40
C GLN A 144 7.69 -13.33 -15.38
N GLN A 145 8.04 -14.51 -15.88
CA GLN A 145 9.44 -14.88 -16.07
C GLN A 145 10.08 -13.99 -17.12
N HIS A 146 11.28 -13.52 -16.83
CA HIS A 146 12.12 -12.74 -17.72
C HIS A 146 12.63 -13.61 -18.87
N ARG A 147 12.62 -13.06 -20.08
CA ARG A 147 13.19 -13.69 -21.27
C ARG A 147 14.56 -13.11 -21.56
N GLU A 148 15.43 -13.87 -22.19
CA GLU A 148 16.72 -13.36 -22.64
C GLU A 148 16.51 -12.32 -23.75
N GLY A 149 17.23 -11.20 -23.68
CA GLY A 149 17.22 -10.14 -24.71
C GLY A 149 16.22 -8.99 -24.49
N GLU A 150 15.39 -9.03 -23.44
CA GLU A 150 14.52 -7.90 -23.06
C GLU A 150 15.01 -7.17 -21.81
N SER A 151 14.48 -5.99 -21.53
CA SER A 151 14.66 -5.32 -20.24
C SER A 151 13.62 -5.80 -19.22
N ILE A 152 13.92 -5.70 -17.92
CA ILE A 152 12.96 -6.01 -16.84
C ILE A 152 11.68 -5.17 -16.97
N ARG A 153 11.81 -3.92 -17.42
CA ARG A 153 10.67 -3.04 -17.69
C ARG A 153 9.75 -3.63 -18.77
N GLN A 154 10.31 -4.09 -19.89
CA GLN A 154 9.54 -4.76 -20.95
C GLN A 154 8.90 -6.07 -20.46
N THR A 155 9.60 -6.86 -19.64
CA THR A 155 9.03 -8.05 -18.98
C THR A 155 7.78 -7.68 -18.17
N ILE A 156 7.83 -6.60 -17.40
CA ILE A 156 6.72 -6.09 -16.59
C ILE A 156 5.57 -5.56 -17.47
N GLU A 157 5.89 -4.76 -18.48
CA GLU A 157 4.89 -4.22 -19.42
C GLU A 157 4.13 -5.34 -20.12
N ARG A 158 4.82 -6.44 -20.48
CA ARG A 158 4.18 -7.66 -20.98
C ARG A 158 3.33 -8.36 -19.91
N ALA A 159 3.84 -8.48 -18.69
CA ALA A 159 3.12 -9.12 -17.59
C ALA A 159 1.80 -8.41 -17.27
N ILE A 160 1.78 -7.08 -17.36
CA ILE A 160 0.57 -6.24 -17.25
C ILE A 160 -0.25 -6.38 -18.52
N GLY A 161 0.34 -6.18 -19.70
CA GLY A 161 -0.38 -6.09 -20.96
C GLY A 161 -1.15 -7.38 -21.30
N GLN A 162 -0.58 -8.55 -21.06
CA GLN A 162 -1.26 -9.83 -21.29
C GLN A 162 -2.43 -10.08 -20.33
N ARG A 163 -2.44 -9.43 -19.16
CA ARG A 163 -3.37 -9.71 -18.06
C ARG A 163 -4.37 -8.60 -17.80
N ALA A 164 -4.05 -7.36 -18.19
CA ALA A 164 -4.78 -6.15 -17.82
C ALA A 164 -5.31 -5.35 -19.02
N LEU A 165 -4.99 -5.71 -20.27
CA LEU A 165 -5.45 -4.94 -21.45
C LEU A 165 -6.74 -5.48 -22.06
N VAL A 166 -7.84 -4.82 -21.71
CA VAL A 166 -8.49 -3.94 -22.70
C VAL A 166 -8.37 -2.52 -22.15
N ILE A 167 -7.31 -1.81 -22.52
CA ILE A 167 -7.31 -0.33 -22.43
C ILE A 167 -7.89 0.13 -23.77
N PRO A 168 -9.11 0.68 -23.81
CA PRO A 168 -9.60 1.31 -25.03
C PRO A 168 -8.68 2.49 -25.34
N GLY A 169 -7.95 2.43 -26.47
CA GLY A 169 -7.23 3.58 -27.02
C GLY A 169 -5.70 3.56 -26.97
N LYS A 170 -5.03 2.47 -26.57
CA LYS A 170 -3.56 2.40 -26.78
C LYS A 170 -3.25 2.04 -28.24
N VAL A 171 -3.16 3.10 -29.05
CA VAL A 171 -2.58 3.13 -30.40
C VAL A 171 -1.21 2.47 -30.40
N ALA A 172 -0.97 1.64 -31.42
CA ALA A 172 0.29 0.98 -31.68
C ALA A 172 1.46 1.98 -31.71
N LEU A 173 2.37 1.86 -30.75
CA LEU A 173 3.72 2.42 -30.81
C LEU A 173 4.73 1.28 -30.94
N GLU A 174 4.46 0.35 -31.85
CA GLU A 174 5.34 -0.78 -32.13
C GLU A 174 5.37 -1.06 -33.63
N SER A 175 5.86 -0.08 -34.40
CA SER A 175 6.37 -0.30 -35.76
C SER A 175 7.30 0.85 -36.18
N LEU A 176 8.47 0.95 -35.57
CA LEU A 176 9.58 1.68 -36.18
C LEU A 176 10.90 0.94 -35.90
N ALA A 177 11.05 -0.24 -36.51
CA ALA A 177 12.36 -0.81 -36.77
C ALA A 177 12.77 -0.36 -38.19
N PRO A 178 13.98 0.18 -38.41
CA PRO A 178 14.43 0.55 -39.73
C PRO A 178 14.75 -0.71 -40.56
N PRO A 179 14.35 -0.77 -41.85
CA PRO A 179 14.83 -1.81 -42.75
C PRO A 179 16.32 -1.63 -43.06
N HIS A 180 16.96 -2.77 -43.34
CA HIS A 180 18.37 -2.99 -43.68
C HIS A 180 19.10 -1.86 -44.43
#